data_AF-A6X8G1-F1
#
_entry.id   AF-A6X8G1-F1
#
_cell.length_a   1.000
_cell.length_b   1.000
_cell.length_c   1.000
_cell.angle_alpha   90.00
_cell.angle_beta   90.00
_cell.angle_gamma   90.00
#
_symmetry.space_group_name_H-M   'P 1'
#
loop_
_entity.id
_entity.type
_entity.pdbx_description
1 polymer ?
#
loop_
_entity_poly.entity_id
_entity_poly.type
_entity_poly.pdbx_seq_one_letter_code
_entity_poly.pdbx_strand_id
1 'polypeptide(L)'
;MKNLLSAAFCVLLLGAFSQSASGASIGAGNPYPVSHYKCEDGTQLAVRLFGDRASVSVNGNAAIDLPSIGKEGTTYSNGRQTLTIIQGRLSWGVGRAVPSACKGG
;
A
#
# COMPACT_ATOMS: atom_id res chain seq x y z
N MET A 1 43.21 37.77 -24.64
CA MET A 1 43.87 36.46 -24.44
C MET A 1 44.88 36.59 -23.31
N LYS A 2 44.84 35.65 -22.34
CA LYS A 2 45.84 35.33 -21.30
C LYS A 2 46.14 36.42 -20.25
N ASN A 3 46.36 36.17 -18.96
CA ASN A 3 46.29 35.01 -18.05
C ASN A 3 46.61 35.59 -16.65
N LEU A 4 45.73 35.46 -15.67
CA LEU A 4 45.97 35.69 -14.23
C LEU A 4 44.84 34.89 -13.54
N LEU A 5 44.98 34.06 -12.52
CA LEU A 5 45.95 33.91 -11.44
C LEU A 5 45.69 32.52 -10.83
N SER A 6 46.74 31.75 -10.51
CA SER A 6 46.60 30.58 -9.66
C SER A 6 46.48 31.01 -8.20
N ALA A 7 45.41 30.61 -7.52
CA ALA A 7 45.38 30.50 -6.06
C ALA A 7 44.45 29.35 -5.67
N ALA A 8 45.05 28.26 -5.21
CA ALA A 8 44.36 27.18 -4.54
C ALA A 8 43.91 27.66 -3.15
N PHE A 9 42.66 27.42 -2.78
CA PHE A 9 42.22 27.44 -1.39
C PHE A 9 41.26 26.29 -1.16
N CYS A 10 41.77 25.26 -0.47
CA CYS A 10 40.95 24.22 0.15
C CYS A 10 40.12 24.86 1.26
N VAL A 11 38.80 24.67 1.21
CA VAL A 11 37.97 24.77 2.42
C VAL A 11 37.22 23.45 2.56
N LEU A 12 37.77 22.60 3.42
CA LEU A 12 37.12 21.39 3.93
C LEU A 12 35.97 21.82 4.86
N LEU A 13 34.75 21.90 4.34
CA LEU A 13 33.56 21.92 5.19
C LEU A 13 33.18 20.47 5.47
N LEU A 14 33.74 19.92 6.55
CA LEU A 14 33.18 18.76 7.25
C LEU A 14 31.83 19.18 7.85
N GLY A 15 30.79 19.24 7.02
CA GLY A 15 29.43 19.15 7.48
C GLY A 15 29.22 17.74 7.98
N ALA A 16 29.28 17.55 9.30
CA ALA A 16 28.81 16.34 9.96
C ALA A 16 27.29 16.24 9.71
N PHE A 17 26.92 15.66 8.57
CA PHE A 17 25.58 15.12 8.39
C PHE A 17 25.45 14.04 9.44
N SER A 18 24.75 14.37 10.52
CA SER A 18 24.16 13.38 11.41
C SER A 18 23.11 12.65 10.59
N GLN A 19 23.60 11.74 9.74
CA GLN A 19 22.78 10.84 8.98
C GLN A 19 22.31 9.80 9.99
N SER A 20 21.28 10.15 10.75
CA SER A 20 20.37 9.17 11.34
C SER A 20 19.58 8.52 10.20
N ALA A 21 20.31 7.89 9.28
CA ALA A 21 19.77 6.79 8.51
C ALA A 21 19.68 5.65 9.51
N SER A 22 18.55 5.59 10.21
CA SER A 22 18.06 4.32 10.74
C SER A 22 18.11 3.36 9.56
N GLY A 23 19.08 2.46 9.57
CA GLY A 23 19.20 1.39 8.60
C GLY A 23 17.95 0.54 8.70
N ALA A 24 16.92 0.91 7.94
CA ALA A 24 15.81 0.01 7.65
C ALA A 24 16.44 -1.15 6.91
N SER A 25 16.47 -2.30 7.59
CA SER A 25 16.91 -3.58 7.05
C SER A 25 16.44 -3.71 5.59
N ILE A 26 17.37 -3.79 4.65
CA ILE A 26 17.11 -4.23 3.27
C ILE A 26 16.89 -5.76 3.31
N GLY A 27 15.97 -6.20 4.17
CA GLY A 27 15.35 -7.50 4.12
C GLY A 27 14.13 -7.33 3.22
N ALA A 28 14.00 -8.20 2.21
CA ALA A 28 12.88 -8.22 1.27
C ALA A 28 11.58 -7.79 1.96
N GLY A 29 11.03 -6.64 1.55
CA GLY A 29 9.83 -6.07 2.18
C GLY A 29 8.71 -7.11 2.28
N ASN A 30 7.78 -6.92 3.22
CA ASN A 30 6.64 -7.83 3.39
C ASN A 30 6.02 -8.14 2.01
N PRO A 31 6.06 -9.40 1.54
CA PRO A 31 5.64 -9.77 0.19
C PRO A 31 4.15 -9.53 -0.05
N TYR A 32 3.39 -9.37 1.03
CA TYR A 32 1.96 -9.08 1.03
C TYR A 32 1.70 -7.84 1.91
N PRO A 33 1.97 -6.62 1.40
CA PRO A 33 1.72 -5.40 2.15
C PRO A 33 0.22 -5.25 2.46
N VAL A 34 -0.09 -4.48 3.50
CA VAL A 34 -1.47 -4.14 3.85
C VAL A 34 -1.78 -2.77 3.26
N SER A 35 -2.84 -2.70 2.48
CA SER A 35 -3.38 -1.46 1.91
C SER A 35 -4.62 -1.03 2.67
N HIS A 36 -4.73 0.27 2.93
CA HIS A 36 -5.83 0.86 3.69
C HIS A 36 -6.78 1.62 2.77
N TYR A 37 -8.08 1.37 2.93
CA TYR A 37 -9.12 2.00 2.13
C TYR A 37 -10.23 2.57 3.00
N LYS A 38 -10.84 3.65 2.52
CA LYS A 38 -12.10 4.20 3.05
C LYS A 38 -13.17 4.15 1.97
N CYS A 39 -14.28 3.52 2.29
CA CYS A 39 -15.43 3.38 1.41
C CYS A 39 -16.40 4.56 1.57
N GLU A 40 -17.22 4.80 0.56
CA GLU A 40 -18.19 5.91 0.52
C GLU A 40 -19.25 5.82 1.63
N ASP A 41 -19.56 4.60 2.07
CA ASP A 41 -20.44 4.34 3.22
C ASP A 41 -19.77 4.58 4.59
N GLY A 42 -18.51 5.00 4.59
CA GLY A 42 -17.70 5.24 5.80
C GLY A 42 -16.92 4.03 6.30
N THR A 43 -17.11 2.85 5.71
CA THR A 43 -16.37 1.63 6.07
C THR A 43 -14.87 1.82 5.83
N GLN A 44 -14.07 1.41 6.80
CA GLN A 44 -12.61 1.38 6.70
C GLN A 44 -12.14 -0.06 6.51
N LEU A 45 -11.27 -0.28 5.52
CA LEU A 45 -10.72 -1.59 5.21
C LEU A 45 -9.21 -1.60 5.37
N ALA A 46 -8.68 -2.69 5.91
CA ALA A 46 -7.29 -3.06 5.80
C ALA A 46 -7.21 -4.36 5.00
N VAL A 47 -6.63 -4.31 3.81
CA VAL A 47 -6.65 -5.39 2.80
C VAL A 47 -5.24 -5.90 2.58
N ARG A 48 -5.07 -7.22 2.66
CA ARG A 48 -3.85 -7.92 2.25
C ARG A 48 -4.18 -8.90 1.13
N LEU A 49 -3.52 -8.77 -0.01
CA LEU A 49 -3.74 -9.62 -1.18
C LEU A 49 -2.66 -10.70 -1.26
N PHE A 50 -3.06 -11.95 -1.44
CA PHE A 50 -2.14 -13.10 -1.57
C PHE A 50 -2.12 -13.69 -2.99
N GLY A 51 -2.92 -13.13 -3.91
CA GLY A 51 -3.15 -13.68 -5.25
C GLY A 51 -4.47 -14.44 -5.29
N ASP A 52 -4.49 -15.63 -4.68
CA ASP A 52 -5.64 -16.55 -4.63
C ASP A 52 -6.67 -16.23 -3.54
N ARG A 53 -6.31 -15.38 -2.57
CA ARG A 53 -7.20 -14.88 -1.52
C ARG A 53 -6.87 -13.45 -1.10
N ALA A 54 -7.82 -12.81 -0.44
CA ALA A 54 -7.65 -11.53 0.22
C ALA A 54 -8.00 -11.67 1.72
N SER A 55 -7.18 -11.12 2.60
CA SER A 55 -7.53 -10.96 4.01
C SER A 55 -7.97 -9.53 4.26
N VAL A 56 -9.16 -9.34 4.82
CA VAL A 56 -9.82 -8.04 4.94
C VAL A 56 -10.24 -7.80 6.38
N SER A 57 -9.63 -6.83 7.05
CA SER A 57 -10.14 -6.29 8.32
C SER A 57 -11.11 -5.15 8.04
N VAL A 58 -12.29 -5.20 8.64
CA VAL A 58 -13.37 -4.22 8.47
C VAL A 58 -13.51 -3.40 9.75
N ASN A 59 -13.32 -2.09 9.67
CA ASN A 59 -13.39 -1.15 10.80
C ASN A 59 -12.50 -1.55 11.99
N GLY A 60 -11.32 -2.11 11.72
CA GLY A 60 -10.37 -2.56 12.74
C GLY A 60 -10.72 -3.88 13.44
N ASN A 61 -11.78 -4.57 13.01
CA ASN A 61 -12.13 -5.89 13.52
C ASN A 61 -11.21 -6.98 12.97
N ALA A 62 -11.30 -8.18 13.55
CA ALA A 62 -10.57 -9.35 13.07
C ALA A 62 -10.75 -9.54 11.56
N ALA A 63 -9.65 -9.83 10.87
CA ALA A 63 -9.66 -9.98 9.43
C ALA A 63 -10.42 -11.24 9.01
N ILE A 64 -11.14 -11.11 7.90
CA ILE A 64 -11.81 -12.22 7.23
C ILE A 64 -11.09 -12.56 5.94
N ASP A 65 -10.90 -13.85 5.70
CA ASP A 65 -10.30 -14.33 4.46
C ASP A 65 -11.39 -14.58 3.42
N LEU A 66 -11.17 -14.00 2.25
CA LEU A 66 -12.05 -14.10 1.09
C LEU A 66 -11.29 -14.81 -0.03
N PRO A 67 -11.74 -16.00 -0.48
CA PRO A 67 -11.13 -16.68 -1.61
C PRO A 67 -11.41 -15.94 -2.91
N SER A 68 -10.48 -16.03 -3.87
CA SER A 68 -10.68 -15.51 -5.22
C SER A 68 -11.79 -16.29 -5.93
N ILE A 69 -12.68 -15.58 -6.61
CA ILE A 69 -13.75 -16.15 -7.43
C ILE A 69 -13.64 -15.62 -8.85
N GLY A 70 -13.69 -16.52 -9.84
CA GLY A 70 -13.50 -16.15 -11.24
C GLY A 70 -12.04 -15.87 -11.57
N LYS A 71 -11.76 -14.72 -12.18
CA LYS A 71 -10.39 -14.34 -12.55
C LYS A 71 -9.60 -13.98 -11.28
N GLU A 72 -8.43 -14.61 -11.13
CA GLU A 72 -7.52 -14.29 -10.04
C GLU A 72 -7.19 -12.80 -9.98
N GLY A 73 -7.15 -12.25 -8.77
CA GLY A 73 -6.79 -10.85 -8.55
C GLY A 73 -7.93 -9.84 -8.69
N THR A 74 -9.13 -10.23 -9.14
CA THR A 74 -10.20 -9.26 -9.43
C THR A 74 -11.38 -9.32 -8.47
N THR A 75 -11.76 -10.50 -8.00
CA THR A 75 -12.94 -10.65 -7.14
C THR A 75 -12.65 -11.66 -6.06
N TYR A 76 -12.89 -11.29 -4.80
CA TYR A 76 -12.73 -12.15 -3.63
C TYR A 76 -14.04 -12.20 -2.86
N SER A 77 -14.56 -13.39 -2.55
CA SER A 77 -15.86 -13.49 -1.89
C SER A 77 -16.04 -14.78 -1.11
N ASN A 78 -16.74 -14.69 0.02
CA ASN A 78 -17.23 -15.85 0.78
C ASN A 78 -18.77 -16.00 0.67
N GLY A 79 -19.39 -15.34 -0.30
CA GLY A 79 -20.85 -15.30 -0.51
C GLY A 79 -21.60 -14.27 0.34
N ARG A 80 -21.07 -13.86 1.49
CA ARG A 80 -21.63 -12.77 2.30
C ARG A 80 -20.88 -11.47 2.13
N GLN A 81 -19.57 -11.51 2.04
CA GLN A 81 -18.71 -10.34 1.81
C GLN A 81 -18.00 -10.50 0.49
N THR A 82 -17.90 -9.40 -0.26
CA THR A 82 -17.28 -9.38 -1.58
C THR A 82 -16.38 -8.16 -1.70
N LEU A 83 -15.12 -8.41 -2.05
CA LEU A 83 -14.14 -7.40 -2.42
C LEU A 83 -13.92 -7.49 -3.93
N THR A 84 -14.10 -6.38 -4.64
CA THR A 84 -13.88 -6.33 -6.09
C THR A 84 -12.82 -5.30 -6.42
N ILE A 85 -11.88 -5.65 -7.28
CA ILE A 85 -10.78 -4.81 -7.75
C ILE A 85 -10.79 -4.81 -9.27
N ILE A 86 -11.22 -3.71 -9.87
CA ILE A 86 -11.29 -3.53 -11.32
C ILE A 86 -10.48 -2.30 -11.70
N GLN A 87 -9.43 -2.48 -12.50
CA GLN A 87 -8.54 -1.39 -12.95
C GLN A 87 -8.00 -0.52 -11.79
N GLY A 88 -7.63 -1.16 -10.69
CA GLY A 88 -7.13 -0.48 -9.48
C GLY A 88 -8.20 0.21 -8.63
N ARG A 89 -9.49 0.11 -9.00
CA ARG A 89 -10.61 0.61 -8.22
C ARG A 89 -11.17 -0.51 -7.35
N LEU A 90 -11.23 -0.26 -6.05
CA LEU A 90 -11.73 -1.20 -5.07
C LEU A 90 -13.18 -0.88 -4.71
N SER A 91 -14.02 -1.90 -4.59
CA SER A 91 -15.35 -1.79 -4.00
C SER A 91 -15.63 -2.92 -3.01
N TRP A 92 -16.50 -2.62 -2.05
CA TRP A 92 -16.86 -3.48 -0.93
C TRP A 92 -18.35 -3.76 -0.91
N GLY A 93 -18.74 -5.03 -0.92
CA GLY A 93 -20.13 -5.47 -0.87
C GLY A 93 -20.40 -6.37 0.34
N VAL A 94 -21.59 -6.20 0.92
CA VAL A 94 -22.14 -7.10 1.95
C VAL A 94 -23.52 -7.60 1.50
N GLY A 95 -23.66 -8.91 1.37
CA GLY A 95 -24.87 -9.58 0.92
C GLY A 95 -25.25 -9.16 -0.50
N ARG A 96 -26.49 -8.68 -0.67
CA ARG A 96 -27.04 -8.21 -1.95
C ARG A 96 -27.09 -6.69 -2.06
N ALA A 97 -26.48 -5.97 -1.13
CA ALA A 97 -26.44 -4.51 -1.19
C ALA A 97 -25.57 -4.03 -2.36
N VAL A 98 -25.85 -2.82 -2.84
CA VAL A 98 -24.99 -2.15 -3.82
C VAL A 98 -23.60 -1.98 -3.19
N PRO A 99 -22.51 -2.42 -3.85
CA PRO A 99 -21.16 -2.28 -3.31
C PRO A 99 -20.77 -0.81 -3.14
N SER A 100 -20.12 -0.49 -2.03
CA SER A 100 -19.55 0.83 -1.76
C SER A 100 -18.20 0.96 -2.46
N ALA A 101 -18.00 2.05 -3.22
CA ALA A 101 -16.69 2.34 -3.80
C ALA A 101 -15.72 2.78 -2.71
N CYS A 102 -14.46 2.36 -2.80
CA CYS A 102 -13.45 2.67 -1.80
C CYS A 102 -12.23 3.36 -2.43
N LYS A 103 -11.63 4.27 -1.66
CA LYS A 103 -10.45 5.06 -2.04
C LYS A 103 -9.31 4.81 -1.06
N GLY A 104 -8.07 4.88 -1.55
CA GLY A 104 -6.87 4.53 -0.80
C GLY A 104 -6.01 3.55 -1.59
N GLY A 105 -5.17 2.79 -0.89
CA GLY A 105 -4.16 1.91 -1.47
C GLY A 105 -2.81 2.07 -0.80
#